data_AF-A0A2A2HE48-F1
#
_entry.id   AF-A0A2A2HE48-F1
#
_cell.length_a   1.000
_cell.length_b   1.000
_cell.length_c   1.000
_cell.angle_alpha   90.00
_cell.angle_beta   90.00
_cell.angle_gamma   90.00
#
_symmetry.space_group_name_H-M   'P 1'
#
loop_
_entity.id
_entity.type
_entity.pdbx_description
1 polymer ?
#
loop_
_entity_poly.entity_id
_entity_poly.type
_entity_poly.pdbx_seq_one_letter_code
_entity_poly.pdbx_strand_id
1 'polypeptide(L)'
;MSIPTKIEEKVTELLGSINQNLPANMELELEGYYDRGFFVTKKRYAVIYDGEITVKGLELVRRDWAPVAKDTQHKVLTALLEDASPKKAKKIVNQIIDKLKKGKVPIEDLIIHTKLTKKPENYKQIAPHVIAAERLIKHGKTVKSGMIISYVITKGREPISKRAYPVELLGDKAYDPEYYIQNQVLPATLRILESLGYTEEQIINNEKQVSLDSFF
;
A
#
# COMPACT_ATOMS: atom_id res chain seq x y z
N MET A 1 26.85 -1.96 -3.32
CA MET A 1 26.17 -1.50 -4.54
C MET A 1 27.24 -1.13 -5.55
N SER A 2 27.40 -1.87 -6.66
CA SER A 2 28.23 -1.45 -7.79
C SER A 2 27.49 -0.43 -8.64
N ILE A 3 28.12 0.72 -8.86
CA ILE A 3 27.63 1.80 -9.71
C ILE A 3 28.26 1.60 -11.09
N PRO A 4 27.55 1.85 -12.21
CA PRO A 4 28.18 1.81 -13.52
C PRO A 4 29.35 2.81 -13.58
N THR A 5 30.53 2.37 -14.04
CA THR A 5 31.79 3.15 -14.01
C THR A 5 31.65 4.54 -14.60
N LYS A 6 30.94 4.67 -15.74
CA LYS A 6 30.69 5.98 -16.39
C LYS A 6 29.85 6.93 -15.52
N ILE A 7 28.99 6.41 -14.66
CA ILE A 7 28.18 7.20 -13.72
C ILE A 7 29.05 7.60 -12.53
N GLU A 8 29.84 6.65 -12.00
CA GLU A 8 30.76 6.89 -10.89
C GLU A 8 31.78 8.00 -11.19
N GLU A 9 32.37 8.00 -12.39
CA GLU A 9 33.30 9.05 -12.84
C GLU A 9 32.64 10.44 -12.80
N LYS A 10 31.44 10.56 -13.40
CA LYS A 10 30.70 11.84 -13.44
C LYS A 10 30.25 12.31 -12.07
N VAL A 11 29.82 11.38 -11.21
CA VAL A 11 29.41 11.71 -9.84
C VAL A 11 30.62 12.19 -9.05
N THR A 12 31.77 11.54 -9.18
CA THR A 12 33.01 11.94 -8.48
C THR A 12 33.45 13.34 -8.90
N GLU A 13 33.41 13.64 -10.21
CA GLU A 13 33.71 14.98 -10.73
C GLU A 13 32.75 16.04 -10.17
N LEU A 14 31.44 15.74 -10.16
CA LEU A 14 30.41 16.63 -9.65
C LEU A 14 30.56 16.90 -8.15
N LEU A 15 30.76 15.85 -7.35
CA LEU A 15 30.97 15.97 -5.91
C LEU A 15 32.21 16.80 -5.60
N GLY A 16 33.31 16.57 -6.33
CA GLY A 16 34.53 17.36 -6.20
C GLY A 16 34.28 18.85 -6.47
N SER A 17 33.57 19.18 -7.54
CA SER A 17 33.23 20.57 -7.89
C SER A 17 32.33 21.24 -6.85
N ILE A 18 31.32 20.54 -6.34
CA ILE A 18 30.38 21.09 -5.36
C ILE A 18 31.08 21.28 -4.00
N ASN A 19 31.77 20.25 -3.51
CA ASN A 19 32.38 20.27 -2.17
C ASN A 19 33.47 21.34 -2.03
N GLN A 20 34.16 21.71 -3.12
CA GLN A 20 35.10 22.85 -3.11
C GLN A 20 34.44 24.19 -2.80
N ASN A 21 33.14 24.34 -3.06
CA ASN A 21 32.38 25.57 -2.86
C ASN A 21 31.55 25.56 -1.58
N LEU A 22 31.54 24.45 -0.83
CA LEU A 22 30.81 24.32 0.42
C LEU A 22 31.65 24.86 1.60
N PRO A 23 31.00 25.39 2.66
CA PRO A 23 31.68 25.70 3.91
C PRO A 23 32.43 24.48 4.47
N ALA A 24 33.52 24.70 5.21
CA ALA A 24 34.42 23.65 5.69
C ALA A 24 33.75 22.53 6.54
N ASN A 25 32.54 22.76 7.05
CA ASN A 25 31.77 21.82 7.85
C ASN A 25 30.58 21.19 7.08
N MET A 26 30.56 21.30 5.75
CA MET A 26 29.54 20.72 4.88
C MET A 26 30.19 19.88 3.79
N GLU A 27 29.67 18.67 3.60
CA GLU A 27 30.10 17.75 2.55
C GLU A 27 28.88 17.11 1.91
N LEU A 28 28.86 17.06 0.58
CA LEU A 28 27.93 16.28 -0.19
C LEU A 28 28.58 14.92 -0.48
N GLU A 29 27.88 13.85 -0.11
CA GLU A 29 28.32 12.47 -0.33
C GLU A 29 27.37 11.72 -1.25
N LEU A 30 27.89 10.68 -1.90
CA LEU A 30 27.08 9.73 -2.65
C LEU A 30 26.46 8.71 -1.70
N GLU A 31 25.16 8.84 -1.43
CA GLU A 31 24.43 7.90 -0.57
C GLU A 31 24.20 6.54 -1.25
N GLY A 32 23.98 6.52 -2.57
CA GLY A 32 23.75 5.28 -3.29
C GLY A 32 23.32 5.47 -4.75
N TYR A 33 23.09 4.35 -5.43
CA TYR A 33 22.66 4.30 -6.82
C TYR A 33 21.44 3.39 -6.95
N TYR A 34 20.52 3.77 -7.84
CA TYR A 34 19.30 3.02 -8.13
C TYR A 34 19.04 3.02 -9.63
N ASP A 35 18.69 1.86 -10.19
CA ASP A 35 18.47 1.69 -11.62
C ASP A 35 17.24 2.45 -12.10
N ARG A 36 16.17 2.39 -11.29
CA ARG A 36 14.93 3.13 -11.50
C ARG A 36 14.36 3.64 -10.18
N GLY A 37 13.65 4.75 -10.27
CA GLY A 37 12.95 5.35 -9.16
C GLY A 37 11.58 5.83 -9.59
N PHE A 38 10.64 5.78 -8.65
CA PHE A 38 9.29 6.26 -8.82
C PHE A 38 8.90 7.10 -7.61
N PHE A 39 8.52 8.36 -7.86
CA PHE A 39 8.30 9.38 -6.84
C PHE A 39 6.86 9.89 -6.93
N VAL A 40 6.06 9.67 -5.87
CA VAL A 40 4.65 10.06 -5.84
C VAL A 40 4.51 11.46 -5.25
N THR A 41 5.00 11.64 -4.01
CA THR A 41 4.99 12.92 -3.29
C THR A 41 6.22 13.00 -2.40
N LYS A 42 6.43 14.15 -1.74
CA LYS A 42 7.43 14.29 -0.68
C LYS A 42 7.34 13.13 0.32
N LYS A 43 8.47 12.46 0.57
CA LYS A 43 8.63 11.27 1.44
C LYS A 43 7.87 10.01 0.99
N ARG A 44 7.36 9.95 -0.24
CA ARG A 44 6.64 8.78 -0.78
C ARG A 44 7.24 8.37 -2.12
N TYR A 45 8.11 7.37 -2.09
CA TYR A 45 8.83 6.90 -3.27
C TYR A 45 9.21 5.42 -3.15
N ALA A 46 9.52 4.83 -4.30
CA ALA A 46 10.09 3.50 -4.42
C ALA A 46 11.25 3.55 -5.41
N VAL A 47 12.35 2.89 -5.08
CA VAL A 47 13.55 2.80 -5.92
C VAL A 47 13.98 1.34 -6.00
N ILE A 48 14.64 0.96 -7.09
CA ILE A 48 15.14 -0.40 -7.28
C ILE A 48 16.64 -0.39 -7.52
N TYR A 49 17.33 -1.35 -6.92
CA TYR A 49 18.73 -1.62 -7.16
C TYR A 49 18.95 -3.14 -7.15
N ASP A 50 19.52 -3.68 -8.22
CA ASP A 50 19.85 -5.12 -8.32
C ASP A 50 18.66 -6.05 -8.02
N GLY A 51 17.47 -5.67 -8.53
CA GLY A 51 16.23 -6.42 -8.29
C GLY A 51 15.59 -6.19 -6.91
N GLU A 52 16.24 -5.47 -6.00
CA GLU A 52 15.69 -5.16 -4.68
C GLU A 52 14.96 -3.81 -4.68
N ILE A 53 13.66 -3.84 -4.38
CA ILE A 53 12.82 -2.64 -4.29
C ILE A 53 12.86 -2.08 -2.87
N THR A 54 13.38 -0.87 -2.73
CA THR A 54 13.31 -0.09 -1.49
C THR A 54 12.14 0.89 -1.55
N VAL A 55 11.25 0.81 -0.55
CA VAL A 55 10.06 1.65 -0.46
C VAL A 55 10.12 2.58 0.75
N LYS A 56 9.76 3.85 0.56
CA LYS A 56 9.66 4.86 1.63
C LYS A 56 8.29 5.54 1.61
N GLY A 57 7.59 5.51 2.74
CA GLY A 57 6.34 6.25 2.98
C GLY A 57 5.10 5.78 2.21
N LEU A 58 5.20 4.72 1.40
CA LEU A 58 4.05 4.05 0.81
C LEU A 58 3.40 3.07 1.80
N GLU A 59 2.20 2.63 1.47
CA GLU A 59 1.34 1.76 2.28
C GLU A 59 1.96 0.39 2.58
N LEU A 60 2.89 -0.08 1.74
CA LEU A 60 3.58 -1.36 1.85
C LEU A 60 4.15 -1.63 3.25
N VAL A 61 4.72 -0.59 3.88
CA VAL A 61 5.37 -0.71 5.20
C VAL A 61 4.43 -0.47 6.39
N ARG A 62 3.14 -0.20 6.13
CA ARG A 62 2.18 0.17 7.17
C ARG A 62 1.49 -1.06 7.76
N ARG A 63 1.56 -1.23 9.09
CA ARG A 63 0.97 -2.41 9.78
C ARG A 63 -0.56 -2.47 9.72
N ASP A 64 -1.23 -1.33 9.55
CA ASP A 64 -2.69 -1.20 9.53
C ASP A 64 -3.33 -1.48 8.16
N TRP A 65 -2.56 -1.96 7.17
CA TRP A 65 -3.05 -2.39 5.87
C TRP A 65 -3.06 -3.90 5.76
N ALA A 66 -4.13 -4.43 5.15
CA ALA A 66 -4.28 -5.85 4.87
C ALA A 66 -3.19 -6.34 3.90
N PRO A 67 -2.70 -7.59 4.06
CA PRO A 67 -1.69 -8.17 3.16
C PRO A 67 -2.07 -8.05 1.68
N VAL A 68 -3.34 -8.25 1.32
CA VAL A 68 -3.81 -8.13 -0.07
C VAL A 68 -3.46 -6.78 -0.71
N ALA A 69 -3.54 -5.69 0.05
CA ALA A 69 -3.22 -4.36 -0.47
C ALA A 69 -1.72 -4.15 -0.60
N LYS A 70 -0.94 -4.61 0.38
CA LYS A 70 0.52 -4.56 0.36
C LYS A 70 1.09 -5.36 -0.80
N ASP A 71 0.64 -6.59 -0.96
CA ASP A 71 1.10 -7.49 -2.01
C ASP A 71 0.73 -6.97 -3.39
N THR A 72 -0.46 -6.36 -3.51
CA THR A 72 -0.87 -5.70 -4.76
C THR A 72 0.02 -4.49 -5.05
N GLN A 73 0.26 -3.62 -4.06
CA GLN A 73 1.15 -2.46 -4.24
C GLN A 73 2.57 -2.90 -4.60
N HIS A 74 3.11 -3.93 -3.95
CA HIS A 74 4.42 -4.50 -4.28
C HIS A 74 4.46 -4.98 -5.72
N LYS A 75 3.50 -5.82 -6.14
CA LYS A 75 3.44 -6.34 -7.53
C LYS A 75 3.29 -5.22 -8.57
N VAL A 76 2.54 -4.16 -8.24
CA VAL A 76 2.44 -2.95 -9.07
C VAL A 76 3.79 -2.25 -9.19
N LEU A 77 4.51 -2.05 -8.08
CA LEU A 77 5.84 -1.43 -8.08
C LEU A 77 6.86 -2.28 -8.85
N THR A 78 6.86 -3.60 -8.66
CA THR A 78 7.66 -4.56 -9.44
C THR A 78 7.40 -4.39 -10.93
N ALA A 79 6.12 -4.36 -11.35
CA ALA A 79 5.77 -4.17 -12.75
C ALA A 79 6.27 -2.85 -13.35
N LEU A 80 6.48 -1.81 -12.54
CA LEU A 80 6.97 -0.51 -12.97
C LEU A 80 8.49 -0.41 -12.92
N LEU A 81 9.09 -0.87 -11.83
CA LEU A 81 10.51 -0.72 -11.53
C LEU A 81 11.37 -1.83 -12.15
N GLU A 82 10.83 -3.01 -12.42
CA GLU A 82 11.53 -4.11 -13.09
C GLU A 82 11.11 -4.22 -14.56
N ASP A 83 9.81 -4.29 -14.84
CA ASP A 83 9.32 -4.56 -16.19
C ASP A 83 9.09 -3.28 -17.02
N ALA A 84 9.21 -2.08 -16.42
CA ALA A 84 8.84 -0.80 -17.05
C ALA A 84 7.46 -0.82 -17.73
N SER A 85 6.48 -1.50 -17.13
CA SER A 85 5.20 -1.81 -17.76
C SER A 85 4.00 -1.30 -16.96
N PRO A 86 3.55 -0.05 -17.23
CA PRO A 86 2.31 0.48 -16.66
C PRO A 86 1.07 -0.36 -16.99
N LYS A 87 1.05 -1.01 -18.17
CA LYS A 87 -0.04 -1.92 -18.57
C LYS A 87 -0.10 -3.17 -17.69
N LYS A 88 1.06 -3.74 -17.33
CA LYS A 88 1.16 -4.89 -16.42
C LYS A 88 0.70 -4.49 -15.01
N ALA A 89 1.13 -3.32 -14.54
CA ALA A 89 0.68 -2.75 -13.26
C ALA A 89 -0.84 -2.63 -13.17
N LYS A 90 -1.49 -2.02 -14.18
CA LYS A 90 -2.96 -1.94 -14.26
C LYS A 90 -3.61 -3.33 -14.23
N LYS A 91 -3.11 -4.28 -15.03
CA LYS A 91 -3.66 -5.64 -15.10
C LYS A 91 -3.65 -6.35 -13.74
N ILE A 92 -2.58 -6.17 -12.95
CA ILE A 92 -2.47 -6.73 -11.60
C ILE A 92 -3.60 -6.21 -10.69
N VAL A 93 -3.88 -4.91 -10.72
CA VAL A 93 -4.96 -4.31 -9.93
C VAL A 93 -6.32 -4.84 -10.35
N ASN A 94 -6.60 -4.92 -11.64
CA ASN A 94 -7.88 -5.43 -12.14
C ASN A 94 -8.10 -6.90 -11.73
N GLN A 95 -7.05 -7.72 -11.78
CA GLN A 95 -7.12 -9.13 -11.39
C GLN A 95 -7.41 -9.30 -9.90
N ILE A 96 -6.81 -8.48 -9.03
CA ILE A 96 -7.07 -8.60 -7.59
C ILE A 96 -8.47 -8.08 -7.23
N ILE A 97 -8.95 -7.01 -7.90
CA ILE A 97 -10.32 -6.52 -7.74
C ILE A 97 -11.33 -7.61 -8.13
N ASP A 98 -11.11 -8.31 -9.24
CA ASP A 98 -11.97 -9.42 -9.67
C ASP A 98 -11.95 -10.59 -8.66
N LYS A 99 -10.77 -10.96 -8.14
CA LYS A 99 -10.67 -11.97 -7.08
C LYS A 99 -11.41 -11.58 -5.81
N LEU A 100 -11.31 -10.32 -5.38
CA LEU A 100 -12.01 -9.78 -4.23
C LEU A 100 -13.52 -9.85 -4.43
N LYS A 101 -14.03 -9.38 -5.57
CA LYS A 101 -15.47 -9.44 -5.91
C LYS A 101 -16.02 -10.87 -5.91
N LYS A 102 -15.21 -11.84 -6.38
CA LYS A 102 -15.57 -13.26 -6.47
C LYS A 102 -15.41 -14.04 -5.16
N GLY A 103 -14.98 -13.43 -4.06
CA GLY A 103 -14.79 -14.17 -2.81
C GLY A 103 -13.56 -15.09 -2.82
N LYS A 104 -12.61 -14.90 -3.76
CA LYS A 104 -11.49 -15.82 -4.01
C LYS A 104 -10.19 -15.44 -3.29
N VAL A 105 -10.22 -14.38 -2.48
CA VAL A 105 -9.06 -13.98 -1.67
C VAL A 105 -9.15 -14.70 -0.32
N PRO A 106 -8.08 -15.37 0.13
CA PRO A 106 -8.02 -16.01 1.43
C PRO A 106 -8.26 -15.00 2.56
N ILE A 107 -8.86 -15.45 3.67
CA ILE A 107 -9.15 -14.57 4.81
C ILE A 107 -7.86 -14.02 5.42
N GLU A 108 -6.80 -14.82 5.41
CA GLU A 108 -5.47 -14.48 5.92
C GLU A 108 -4.91 -13.21 5.26
N ASP A 109 -5.16 -13.06 3.96
CA ASP A 109 -4.73 -11.89 3.18
C ASP A 109 -5.59 -10.64 3.45
N LEU A 110 -6.68 -10.80 4.19
CA LEU A 110 -7.65 -9.75 4.51
C LEU A 110 -7.54 -9.30 5.98
N ILE A 111 -6.71 -9.95 6.79
CA ILE A 111 -6.56 -9.61 8.21
C ILE A 111 -5.88 -8.25 8.37
N ILE A 112 -6.55 -7.34 9.08
CA ILE A 112 -6.02 -6.03 9.45
C ILE A 112 -5.57 -6.08 10.91
N HIS A 113 -4.36 -5.58 11.15
CA HIS A 113 -3.77 -5.50 12.49
C HIS A 113 -3.72 -4.05 12.97
N THR A 114 -4.34 -3.74 14.10
CA THR A 114 -4.27 -2.41 14.71
C THR A 114 -3.96 -2.50 16.19
N LYS A 115 -3.00 -1.68 16.64
CA LYS A 115 -2.65 -1.59 18.06
C LYS A 115 -3.68 -0.74 18.80
N LEU A 116 -4.24 -1.28 19.88
CA LEU A 116 -5.01 -0.48 20.84
C LEU A 116 -4.07 0.42 21.63
N THR A 117 -4.35 1.72 21.65
CA THR A 117 -3.61 2.72 22.41
C THR A 117 -4.26 3.05 23.75
N LYS A 118 -5.54 2.68 23.92
CA LYS A 118 -6.33 2.84 25.14
C LYS A 118 -7.19 1.60 25.39
N LYS A 119 -7.84 1.52 26.54
CA LYS A 119 -8.93 0.55 26.76
C LYS A 119 -10.11 0.90 25.83
N PRO A 120 -10.85 -0.10 25.29
CA PRO A 120 -11.98 0.15 24.38
C PRO A 120 -12.99 1.18 24.90
N GLU A 121 -13.35 1.10 26.18
CA GLU A 121 -14.27 2.02 26.88
C GLU A 121 -13.82 3.50 26.87
N ASN A 122 -12.51 3.76 26.70
CA ASN A 122 -11.94 5.10 26.74
C ASN A 122 -11.82 5.75 25.34
N TYR A 123 -12.32 5.09 24.30
CA TYR A 123 -12.34 5.66 22.95
C TYR A 123 -13.60 6.51 22.75
N LYS A 124 -13.41 7.76 22.33
CA LYS A 124 -14.52 8.65 21.93
C LYS A 124 -15.09 8.28 20.55
N GLN A 125 -14.27 7.69 19.69
CA GLN A 125 -14.64 7.33 18.33
C GLN A 125 -14.81 5.82 18.19
N ILE A 126 -15.92 5.41 17.57
CA ILE A 126 -16.21 4.00 17.28
C ILE A 126 -15.41 3.57 16.05
N ALA A 127 -14.16 3.14 16.28
CA ALA A 127 -13.28 2.63 15.24
C ALA A 127 -13.39 1.10 15.08
N PRO A 128 -13.08 0.53 13.90
CA PRO A 128 -13.14 -0.92 13.65
C PRO A 128 -12.43 -1.79 14.70
N HIS A 129 -11.19 -1.44 15.03
CA HIS A 129 -10.39 -2.18 16.01
C HIS A 129 -10.94 -2.10 17.44
N VAL A 130 -11.69 -1.03 17.77
CA VAL A 130 -12.36 -0.87 19.07
C VAL A 130 -13.57 -1.80 19.14
N ILE A 131 -14.40 -1.84 18.11
CA ILE A 131 -15.54 -2.78 18.04
C ILE A 131 -15.07 -4.24 18.06
N ALA A 132 -14.01 -4.56 17.33
CA ALA A 132 -13.44 -5.90 17.35
C ALA A 132 -12.94 -6.28 18.77
N ALA A 133 -12.29 -5.35 19.47
CA ALA A 133 -11.88 -5.51 20.86
C ALA A 133 -13.06 -5.70 21.83
N GLU A 134 -14.12 -4.91 21.69
CA GLU A 134 -15.34 -5.06 22.50
C GLU A 134 -16.00 -6.43 22.29
N ARG A 135 -16.00 -6.94 21.06
CA ARG A 135 -16.50 -8.29 20.75
C ARG A 135 -15.68 -9.36 21.46
N LEU A 136 -14.35 -9.24 21.47
CA LEU A 136 -13.47 -10.12 22.22
C LEU A 136 -13.81 -10.10 23.72
N ILE A 137 -13.96 -8.91 24.32
CA ILE A 137 -14.32 -8.75 25.74
C ILE A 137 -15.67 -9.41 26.05
N LYS A 138 -16.68 -9.19 25.20
CA LYS A 138 -18.00 -9.82 25.34
C LYS A 138 -17.97 -11.35 25.26
N HIS A 139 -16.94 -11.93 24.63
CA HIS A 139 -16.72 -13.37 24.56
C HIS A 139 -15.67 -13.85 25.59
N GLY A 140 -15.48 -13.10 26.68
CA GLY A 140 -14.63 -13.48 27.81
C GLY A 140 -13.12 -13.33 27.58
N LYS A 141 -12.69 -12.72 26.47
CA LYS A 141 -11.26 -12.51 26.21
C LYS A 141 -10.77 -11.26 26.93
N THR A 142 -9.57 -11.35 27.50
CA THR A 142 -8.92 -10.19 28.13
C THR A 142 -8.29 -9.31 27.06
N VAL A 143 -8.70 -8.03 27.00
CA VAL A 143 -8.12 -7.03 26.10
C VAL A 143 -7.53 -5.88 26.91
N LYS A 144 -6.29 -5.50 26.61
CA LYS A 144 -5.54 -4.45 27.30
C LYS A 144 -5.01 -3.42 26.30
N SER A 145 -4.75 -2.21 26.79
CA SER A 145 -4.00 -1.21 26.03
C SER A 145 -2.63 -1.78 25.64
N GLY A 146 -2.19 -1.49 24.42
CA GLY A 146 -0.96 -2.02 23.84
C GLY A 146 -1.13 -3.30 23.02
N MET A 147 -2.25 -4.01 23.15
CA MET A 147 -2.50 -5.23 22.36
C MET A 147 -2.77 -4.93 20.89
N ILE A 148 -2.36 -5.86 20.03
CA ILE A 148 -2.70 -5.86 18.61
C ILE A 148 -4.03 -6.59 18.44
N ILE A 149 -4.99 -5.92 17.81
CA ILE A 149 -6.28 -6.50 17.45
C ILE A 149 -6.23 -6.86 15.97
N SER A 150 -6.48 -8.13 15.69
CA SER A 150 -6.55 -8.71 14.35
C SER A 150 -8.02 -8.89 13.98
N TYR A 151 -8.47 -8.25 12.89
CA TYR A 151 -9.86 -8.28 12.49
C TYR A 151 -10.04 -8.22 10.98
N VAL A 152 -11.24 -8.61 10.52
CA VAL A 152 -11.69 -8.57 9.13
C VAL A 152 -12.96 -7.74 9.08
N ILE A 153 -13.11 -6.91 8.04
CA ILE A 153 -14.38 -6.21 7.78
C ILE A 153 -15.32 -7.16 7.01
N THR A 154 -16.45 -7.50 7.63
CA THR A 154 -17.45 -8.40 7.05
C THR A 154 -18.52 -7.66 6.27
N LYS A 155 -19.22 -8.34 5.37
CA LYS A 155 -20.35 -7.78 4.62
C LYS A 155 -21.48 -7.35 5.56
N GLY A 156 -22.16 -6.25 5.24
CA GLY A 156 -23.33 -5.78 5.99
C GLY A 156 -23.72 -4.34 5.64
N ARG A 157 -24.90 -3.91 6.10
CA ARG A 157 -25.42 -2.54 5.92
C ARG A 157 -25.00 -1.56 7.02
N GLU A 158 -24.49 -2.10 8.13
CA GLU A 158 -23.99 -1.28 9.24
C GLU A 158 -22.74 -0.46 8.82
N PRO A 159 -22.43 0.63 9.55
CA PRO A 159 -21.17 1.34 9.40
C PRO A 159 -19.95 0.41 9.46
N ILE A 160 -18.89 0.72 8.70
CA ILE A 160 -17.65 -0.08 8.60
C ILE A 160 -17.12 -0.51 9.97
N SER A 161 -17.12 0.40 10.94
CA SER A 161 -16.65 0.12 12.31
C SER A 161 -17.40 -1.04 12.97
N LYS A 162 -18.72 -1.10 12.84
CA LYS A 162 -19.55 -2.16 13.40
C LYS A 162 -19.44 -3.49 12.65
N ARG A 163 -18.88 -3.47 11.44
CA ARG A 163 -18.64 -4.65 10.61
C ARG A 163 -17.28 -5.31 10.86
N ALA A 164 -16.48 -4.77 11.78
CA ALA A 164 -15.20 -5.36 12.16
C ALA A 164 -15.38 -6.58 13.07
N TYR A 165 -15.06 -7.77 12.56
CA TYR A 165 -15.05 -9.01 13.33
C TYR A 165 -13.62 -9.43 13.66
N PRO A 166 -13.29 -9.68 14.95
CA PRO A 166 -11.99 -10.22 15.29
C PRO A 166 -11.84 -11.61 14.66
N VAL A 167 -10.63 -11.94 14.21
CA VAL A 167 -10.35 -13.18 13.45
C VAL A 167 -10.82 -14.42 14.22
N GLU A 168 -10.58 -14.45 15.54
CA GLU A 168 -10.99 -15.55 16.43
C GLU A 168 -12.51 -15.81 16.48
N LEU A 169 -13.33 -14.80 16.16
CA LEU A 169 -14.80 -14.88 16.22
C LEU A 169 -15.45 -14.75 14.84
N LEU A 170 -14.66 -14.87 13.76
CA LEU A 170 -15.16 -14.65 12.40
C LEU A 170 -16.17 -15.74 11.99
N GLY A 171 -15.85 -17.01 12.23
CA GLY A 171 -16.63 -18.15 11.76
C GLY A 171 -16.83 -18.10 10.24
N ASP A 172 -18.03 -18.42 9.77
CA ASP A 172 -18.37 -18.43 8.32
C ASP A 172 -18.76 -17.07 7.74
N LYS A 173 -18.43 -15.97 8.43
CA LYS A 173 -18.81 -14.63 7.95
C LYS A 173 -18.00 -14.25 6.72
N ALA A 174 -18.71 -13.96 5.63
CA ALA A 174 -18.10 -13.42 4.42
C ALA A 174 -17.52 -12.02 4.67
N TYR A 175 -16.32 -11.78 4.15
CA TYR A 175 -15.70 -10.46 4.10
C TYR A 175 -16.51 -9.51 3.21
N ASP A 176 -16.30 -8.20 3.34
CA ASP A 176 -16.89 -7.18 2.45
C ASP A 176 -15.93 -6.84 1.29
N PRO A 177 -16.17 -7.33 0.06
CA PRO A 177 -15.29 -7.04 -1.06
C PRO A 177 -15.14 -5.55 -1.34
N GLU A 178 -16.22 -4.78 -1.19
CA GLU A 178 -16.21 -3.37 -1.55
C GLU A 178 -15.30 -2.58 -0.62
N TYR A 179 -15.32 -2.89 0.68
CA TYR A 179 -14.39 -2.31 1.64
C TYR A 179 -12.92 -2.58 1.26
N TYR A 180 -12.56 -3.82 0.93
CA TYR A 180 -11.16 -4.12 0.57
C TYR A 180 -10.76 -3.50 -0.77
N ILE A 181 -11.70 -3.33 -1.71
CA ILE A 181 -11.41 -2.63 -2.96
C ILE A 181 -11.19 -1.14 -2.70
N GLN A 182 -12.17 -0.46 -2.09
CA GLN A 182 -12.21 1.00 -1.95
C GLN A 182 -11.31 1.54 -0.83
N ASN A 183 -11.13 0.79 0.25
CA ASN A 183 -10.40 1.25 1.42
C ASN A 183 -9.02 0.60 1.58
N GLN A 184 -8.67 -0.41 0.78
CA GLN A 184 -7.39 -1.12 0.88
C GLN A 184 -6.64 -1.19 -0.47
N VAL A 185 -7.19 -1.82 -1.51
CA VAL A 185 -6.45 -2.01 -2.77
C VAL A 185 -6.32 -0.72 -3.57
N LEU A 186 -7.43 0.00 -3.80
CA LEU A 186 -7.41 1.22 -4.62
C LEU A 186 -6.54 2.31 -3.98
N PRO A 187 -6.68 2.68 -2.70
CA PRO A 187 -5.85 3.75 -2.14
C PRO A 187 -4.34 3.45 -2.17
N ALA A 188 -3.96 2.17 -2.07
CA ALA A 188 -2.56 1.74 -2.13
C ALA A 188 -1.99 1.76 -3.56
N THR A 189 -2.83 1.64 -4.59
CA THR A 189 -2.37 1.49 -5.98
C THR A 189 -2.71 2.67 -6.87
N LEU A 190 -3.82 3.35 -6.61
CA LEU A 190 -4.38 4.44 -7.40
C LEU A 190 -3.40 5.61 -7.51
N ARG A 191 -2.79 6.04 -6.40
CA ARG A 191 -1.79 7.14 -6.42
C ARG A 191 -0.61 6.86 -7.34
N ILE A 192 -0.21 5.59 -7.43
CA ILE A 192 0.87 5.16 -8.32
C ILE A 192 0.37 5.25 -9.77
N LEU A 193 -0.81 4.69 -10.04
CA LEU A 193 -1.38 4.61 -11.38
C LEU A 193 -1.84 5.97 -11.94
N GLU A 194 -2.34 6.88 -11.11
CA GLU A 194 -2.72 8.25 -11.46
C GLU A 194 -1.52 9.06 -11.95
N SER A 195 -0.36 8.92 -11.30
CA SER A 195 0.86 9.59 -11.77
C SER A 195 1.35 9.07 -13.14
N LEU A 196 0.84 7.90 -13.56
CA LEU A 196 1.10 7.30 -14.88
C LEU A 196 -0.03 7.61 -15.88
N GLY A 197 -1.00 8.45 -15.50
CA GLY A 197 -2.11 8.88 -16.35
C GLY A 197 -3.33 7.96 -16.37
N TYR A 198 -3.42 6.97 -15.48
CA TYR A 198 -4.64 6.15 -15.36
C TYR A 198 -5.65 6.78 -14.41
N THR A 199 -6.91 6.84 -14.82
CA THR A 199 -8.01 7.25 -13.93
C THR A 199 -8.52 6.06 -13.12
N GLU A 200 -9.16 6.35 -11.98
CA GLU A 200 -9.83 5.33 -11.16
C GLU A 200 -10.84 4.52 -11.98
N GLU A 201 -11.63 5.19 -12.82
CA GLU A 201 -12.60 4.57 -13.71
C GLU A 201 -11.93 3.58 -14.66
N GLN A 202 -10.78 3.91 -15.26
CA GLN A 202 -10.05 3.02 -16.14
C GLN A 202 -9.50 1.79 -15.40
N ILE A 203 -9.26 1.89 -14.09
CA ILE A 203 -8.77 0.79 -13.27
C ILE A 203 -9.94 -0.11 -12.88
N ILE A 204 -11.06 0.46 -12.45
CA ILE A 204 -12.24 -0.30 -12.02
C ILE A 204 -12.98 -0.93 -13.21
N ASN A 205 -13.15 -0.15 -14.28
CA ASN A 205 -13.83 -0.57 -15.50
C ASN A 205 -12.78 -1.06 -16.49
N ASN A 206 -12.88 -2.32 -16.88
CA ASN A 206 -11.90 -3.00 -17.73
C ASN A 206 -11.92 -2.50 -19.20
N GLU A 207 -12.61 -1.39 -19.48
CA GLU A 207 -12.81 -0.84 -20.82
C GLU A 207 -11.89 0.37 -21.03
N LYS A 208 -11.18 0.37 -22.17
CA LYS A 208 -10.54 1.59 -22.67
C LYS A 208 -11.66 2.58 -22.94
N GLN A 209 -11.62 3.74 -22.30
CA GLN A 209 -12.35 4.89 -22.81
C GLN A 209 -11.77 5.21 -24.19
N VAL A 210 -12.53 4.86 -25.22
CA VAL A 210 -12.29 5.29 -26.59
C VAL A 210 -12.65 6.78 -26.58
N SER A 211 -11.64 7.67 -26.61
CA SER A 211 -11.91 9.10 -26.73
C SER A 211 -12.67 9.34 -28.05
N LEU A 212 -13.61 10.27 -28.06
CA LEU A 212 -14.34 10.66 -29.28
C LEU A 212 -13.39 11.04 -30.42
N ASP A 213 -12.18 11.51 -30.10
CA ASP A 213 -11.11 11.83 -31.06
C ASP A 213 -10.54 10.61 -31.81
N SER A 214 -10.87 9.39 -31.41
CA SER A 214 -10.48 8.18 -32.16
C SER A 214 -11.53 7.74 -33.18
N PHE A 215 -12.63 8.48 -33.29
CA PHE A 215 -13.67 8.32 -34.31
C PHE A 215 -13.67 9.43 -35.37
N PHE A 216 -12.81 10.44 -35.25
CA PHE A 216 -12.68 11.57 -36.19
C PHE A 216 -11.28 11.64 -36.79
#